data_AF-A0A354EZN8-F1
#
_entry.id   AF-A0A354EZN8-F1
#
_cell.length_a   1.000
_cell.length_b   1.000
_cell.length_c   1.000
_cell.angle_alpha   90.00
_cell.angle_beta   90.00
_cell.angle_gamma   90.00
#
_symmetry.space_group_name_H-M   'P 1'
#
loop_
_entity.id
_entity.type
_entity.pdbx_description
1 polymer ?
#
loop_
_entity_poly.entity_id
_entity_poly.type
_entity_poly.pdbx_seq_one_letter_code
_entity_poly.pdbx_strand_id
1 'polypeptide(L)' 'MLQDVEQIVGRNRLTLRRWWTAGIFPKPTKLNGTALAWHSDNLDQSINQHMTIRSLEQTG' A
#
# COMPACT_ATOMS: atom_id res chain seq x y z
N MET A 1 -9.72 5.81 -2.74
CA MET A 1 -9.52 6.56 -1.48
C MET A 1 -8.72 5.70 -0.49
N LEU A 2 -8.31 6.22 0.67
CA LEU A 2 -7.50 5.43 1.64
C LEU A 2 -8.21 4.15 2.11
N GLN A 3 -9.54 4.19 2.22
CA GLN A 3 -10.35 3.03 2.60
C GLN A 3 -10.25 1.88 1.60
N ASP A 4 -10.26 2.18 0.29
CA ASP A 4 -10.08 1.16 -0.76
C ASP A 4 -8.70 0.52 -0.67
N VAL A 5 -7.66 1.31 -0.39
CA VAL A 5 -6.29 0.79 -0.21
C VAL A 5 -6.16 -0.08 1.02
N GLU A 6 -6.88 0.22 2.11
CA GLU A 6 -6.94 -0.68 3.26
C GLU A 6 -7.56 -2.03 2.90
N GLN A 7 -8.61 -2.05 2.09
CA GLN A 7 -9.24 -3.29 1.64
C GLN A 7 -8.35 -4.08 0.68
N ILE A 8 -7.71 -3.40 -0.28
CA ILE A 8 -6.80 -4.04 -1.25
C ILE A 8 -5.56 -4.61 -0.56
N VAL A 9 -4.95 -3.85 0.35
CA VAL A 9 -3.71 -4.24 1.03
C VAL A 9 -3.98 -5.15 2.24
N GLY A 10 -5.20 -5.15 2.77
CA GLY A 10 -5.59 -5.92 3.96
C GLY A 10 -4.91 -5.44 5.25
N ARG A 11 -4.53 -4.16 5.32
CA ARG A 11 -3.79 -3.56 6.45
C ARG A 11 -4.41 -2.25 6.88
N ASN A 12 -4.35 -1.97 8.18
CA ASN A 12 -4.87 -0.74 8.78
C ASN A 12 -4.06 0.51 8.34
N ARG A 13 -4.74 1.66 8.22
CA ARG A 13 -4.18 3.01 7.97
C ARG A 13 -2.88 3.31 8.70
N LEU A 14 -2.73 2.89 9.97
CA LEU A 14 -1.53 3.16 10.75
C LEU A 14 -0.29 2.43 10.18
N THR A 15 -0.46 1.17 9.79
CA THR A 15 0.59 0.37 9.16
C THR A 15 0.95 0.96 7.80
N LEU A 16 -0.04 1.34 7.00
CA LEU A 16 0.17 2.00 5.72
C LEU A 16 0.95 3.31 5.88
N ARG A 17 0.57 4.15 6.86
CA ARG A 17 1.31 5.38 7.19
C ARG A 17 2.77 5.14 7.54
N ARG A 18 3.06 4.11 8.35
CA ARG A 18 4.44 3.75 8.70
C ARG A 18 5.24 3.33 7.48
N TRP A 19 4.64 2.55 6.58
CA TRP A 19 5.30 2.11 5.35
C TRP A 19 5.57 3.27 4.38
N TRP A 20 4.69 4.27 4.30
CA TRP A 20 4.95 5.48 3.53
C TRP A 20 6.15 6.27 4.05
N THR A 21 6.24 6.41 5.37
CA THR A 21 7.37 7.11 6.01
C THR A 21 8.67 6.33 5.84
N ALA A 22 8.60 5.00 5.88
CA ALA A 22 9.74 4.11 5.68
C ALA A 22 10.15 3.93 4.21
N GLY A 23 9.39 4.44 3.24
CA GLY A 23 9.67 4.27 1.81
C GLY A 23 9.34 2.88 1.25
N ILE A 24 8.64 2.05 2.02
CA ILE A 24 8.22 0.69 1.67
C ILE A 24 6.97 0.70 0.78
N PHE A 25 6.16 1.75 0.89
CA PHE A 25 4.90 1.88 0.15
C PHE A 25 4.75 3.29 -0.40
N PRO A 26 4.22 3.47 -1.62
CA PRO A 26 4.12 4.78 -2.25
C PRO A 26 3.26 5.72 -1.41
N LYS A 27 3.77 6.94 -1.24
CA LYS A 27 3.02 8.03 -0.58
C LYS A 27 1.80 8.38 -1.44
N PRO A 28 0.62 8.57 -0.83
CA PRO A 28 -0.54 9.05 -1.56
C PRO A 28 -0.34 10.47 -2.09
N THR A 29 -0.87 10.73 -3.28
CA THR A 29 -1.09 12.07 -3.81
C THR A 29 -2.43 12.60 -3.32
N LYS A 30 -2.51 13.93 -3.10
CA LYS A 30 -3.78 14.61 -2.83
C LYS A 30 -4.51 14.89 -4.14
N LEU A 31 -5.65 14.23 -4.34
CA LEU A 31 -6.64 14.59 -5.35
C LEU A 31 -7.54 15.71 -4.80
N ASN A 32 -7.66 16.81 -5.55
CA ASN A 32 -8.46 18.00 -5.18
C ASN A 32 -8.22 18.51 -3.75
N GLY A 33 -6.98 18.41 -3.25
CA GLY A 33 -6.59 18.90 -1.93
C GLY A 33 -7.13 18.13 -0.71
N THR A 34 -8.06 17.18 -0.92
CA THR A 34 -8.83 16.52 0.16
C THR A 34 -8.74 15.01 0.14
N ALA A 35 -8.74 14.38 -1.04
CA ALA A 35 -8.74 12.92 -1.16
C ALA A 35 -7.32 12.38 -1.29
N LEU A 36 -6.97 11.34 -0.50
CA LEU A 36 -5.75 10.57 -0.72
C LEU A 36 -6.00 9.53 -1.80
N ALA A 37 -5.18 9.58 -2.85
CA ALA A 37 -5.24 8.68 -3.98
C ALA A 37 -3.84 8.20 -4.37
N TRP A 38 -3.80 7.02 -4.97
CA TRP A 38 -2.59 6.42 -5.50
C TRP A 38 -2.78 6.23 -6.99
N HIS A 39 -1.70 6.41 -7.74
CA HIS A 39 -1.66 5.90 -9.10
C HIS A 39 -1.66 4.37 -9.01
N SER A 40 -2.61 3.74 -9.70
CA SER A 40 -2.79 2.27 -9.72
C SER A 40 -1.52 1.54 -10.14
N ASP A 41 -0.76 2.11 -11.09
CA ASP A 41 0.51 1.59 -11.58
C ASP A 41 1.56 1.42 -10.46
N ASN A 42 1.65 2.39 -9.54
CA ASN A 42 2.56 2.32 -8.40
C ASN A 42 2.10 1.33 -7.33
N LEU A 43 0.78 1.13 -7.19
CA LEU A 43 0.23 0.16 -6.24
C LEU A 43 0.52 -1.27 -6.70
N ASP A 44 0.30 -1.57 -7.97
CA ASP A 44 0.54 -2.90 -8.53
C ASP A 44 2.02 -3.29 -8.37
N GLN A 45 2.93 -2.38 -8.70
CA GLN A 45 4.37 -2.63 -8.59
C GLN A 45 4.81 -2.85 -7.12
N SER A 46 4.33 -2.04 -6.17
CA SER A 46 4.65 -2.24 -4.74
C SER A 46 4.00 -3.50 -4.15
N ILE A 47 2.77 -3.83 -4.55
CA ILE A 47 2.10 -5.06 -4.13
C ILE A 47 2.88 -6.26 -4.66
N ASN A 48 3.22 -6.29 -5.95
CA ASN A 48 3.99 -7.38 -6.54
C ASN A 48 5.40 -7.52 -5.94
N GLN A 49 6.08 -6.41 -5.63
CA GLN A 49 7.42 -6.46 -5.03
C GLN A 49 7.41 -6.84 -3.54
N HIS A 50 6.39 -6.45 -2.77
CA HIS A 50 6.38 -6.68 -1.31
C HIS A 50 5.47 -7.82 -0.84
N MET A 51 4.41 -8.19 -1.58
CA MET A 51 3.53 -9.31 -1.22
C MET A 51 4.04 -10.67 -1.71
N THR A 52 4.91 -10.71 -2.73
CA THR A 52 5.55 -11.97 -3.17
C THR A 52 6.48 -12.55 -2.10
N ILE A 53 7.01 -11.74 -1.18
CA ILE A 53 7.95 -12.18 -0.14
C ILE A 53 7.25 -12.90 1.04
N ARG A 54 5.92 -12.91 1.15
CA ARG A 54 5.22 -13.54 2.30
C ARG A 54 4.39 -14.78 1.99
N SER A 55 4.33 -15.22 0.74
CA SER A 55 3.67 -16.50 0.40
C SER A 55 4.62 -17.71 0.43
N LEU A 56 5.91 -17.51 0.75
CA LEU A 56 6.91 -18.59 0.81
C LEU A 56 7.33 -19.01 2.25
N GLU A 57 6.74 -18.43 3.30
CA GLU A 57 7.04 -18.81 4.69
C GLU A 57 5.86 -19.51 5.42
N GLN A 58 4.92 -20.11 4.65
CA GLN A 58 3.88 -21.00 5.19
C GLN A 58 3.84 -22.35 4.49
N THR A 59 5.02 -22.90 4.16
CA THR A 59 5.16 -24.33 3.88
C THR A 59 6.51 -24.78 4.43
N GLY A 60 6.51 -25.09 5.73
CA GLY A 60 7.62 -25.64 6.48
C GLY A 60 7.08 -26.34 7.71
#